data_AF-A0A8J5M0Y1-F1
#
_entry.id   AF-A0A8J5M0Y1-F1
#
_cell.length_a   1.000
_cell.length_b   1.000
_cell.length_c   1.000
_cell.angle_alpha   90.00
_cell.angle_beta   90.00
_cell.angle_gamma   90.00
#
_symmetry.space_group_name_H-M   'P 1'
#
loop_
_entity.id
_entity.type
_entity.pdbx_description
1 polymer ?
#
loop_
_entity_poly.entity_id
_entity_poly.type
_entity_poly.pdbx_seq_one_letter_code
_entity_poly.pdbx_strand_id
1 'polypeptide(L)'
;MAKRIMEEGRETKRVKLVHAATINAHSGPVQRRLRKMSEEFQPSSFGFMVQARLLCVGMSVVYRVSLSLATTSTCISRTTNGSTTVSASNGGHTTQSSWAIAMSQNKFCGFYAHVNSILHHPTVIQHLTPPVDIQHDQDVVVEWKPFEVFLRILTEVFQRYEHLQHAAFSIQADANTMNSSKVQLEGFLFDCWRALEVIVPALVVEPYLPALLGREVLCIYLLMRDFLSLPESVLDANCTYANAILSLEDVKDFLPTHSEHSCSICLEPLVSSEMKGIELPESDQDSNSEVAVLPANNNFSVKLPCAHVYHENCIMSWLRHNTSCPECRAPVGASL
;
A
#
# COMPACT_ATOMS: atom_id res chain seq x y z
N MET A 1 35.95 -10.97 0.27
CA MET A 1 34.76 -11.54 0.94
C MET A 1 34.31 -10.76 2.18
N ALA A 2 35.18 -10.11 2.96
CA ALA A 2 34.78 -9.35 4.16
C ALA A 2 34.07 -7.99 3.91
N LYS A 3 34.17 -7.41 2.71
CA LYS A 3 33.59 -6.08 2.40
C LYS A 3 32.08 -6.11 2.10
N ARG A 4 31.55 -7.20 1.54
CA ARG A 4 30.11 -7.39 1.26
C ARG A 4 29.27 -7.60 2.53
N ILE A 5 29.83 -8.30 3.51
CA ILE A 5 29.15 -8.62 4.78
C ILE A 5 28.98 -7.36 5.67
N MET A 6 29.87 -6.37 5.53
CA MET A 6 29.73 -5.07 6.22
C MET A 6 28.76 -4.10 5.54
N GLU A 7 28.46 -4.27 4.25
CA GLU A 7 27.45 -3.48 3.51
C GLU A 7 26.02 -4.03 3.74
N GLU A 8 25.84 -5.35 3.75
CA GLU A 8 24.53 -5.98 4.07
C GLU A 8 24.02 -5.63 5.49
N GLY A 9 24.93 -5.51 6.47
CA GLY A 9 24.59 -5.09 7.83
C GLY A 9 24.35 -3.57 8.00
N ARG A 10 24.64 -2.76 6.97
CA ARG A 10 24.43 -1.31 6.97
C ARG A 10 23.16 -0.91 6.20
N GLU A 11 22.83 -1.64 5.14
CA GLU A 11 21.65 -1.39 4.29
C GLU A 11 20.34 -1.81 4.99
N THR A 12 20.38 -2.91 5.76
CA THR A 12 19.24 -3.38 6.58
C THR A 12 18.93 -2.47 7.77
N LYS A 13 19.81 -1.53 8.12
CA LYS A 13 19.56 -0.50 9.14
C LYS A 13 18.77 0.72 8.63
N ARG A 14 18.62 0.89 7.31
CA ARG A 14 17.99 2.09 6.72
C ARG A 14 16.49 1.99 6.55
N VAL A 15 15.94 0.78 6.61
CA VAL A 15 14.51 0.57 6.73
C VAL A 15 14.26 0.29 8.21
N LYS A 16 14.17 1.35 9.02
CA LYS A 16 13.68 1.26 10.40
C LYS A 16 12.18 0.97 10.35
N LEU A 17 11.81 -0.26 9.94
CA LEU A 17 10.51 -0.83 10.24
C LEU A 17 10.50 -1.17 11.73
N VAL A 18 10.43 -0.10 12.54
CA VAL A 18 10.35 -0.20 13.99
C VAL A 18 8.93 -0.60 14.32
N HIS A 19 8.74 -1.87 14.63
CA HIS A 19 7.63 -2.29 15.47
C HIS A 19 8.18 -2.78 16.80
N ALA A 20 7.70 -2.15 17.88
CA ALA A 20 7.98 -2.52 19.26
C ALA A 20 7.12 -3.69 19.77
N ALA A 21 6.27 -4.28 18.93
CA ALA A 21 5.43 -5.42 19.29
C ALA A 21 5.51 -6.50 18.20
N THR A 22 5.60 -7.76 18.63
CA THR A 22 5.57 -8.94 17.75
C THR A 22 4.19 -9.03 17.07
N ILE A 23 4.08 -8.52 15.84
CA ILE A 23 2.84 -8.65 15.07
C ILE A 23 2.69 -10.12 14.68
N ASN A 24 1.69 -10.80 15.24
CA ASN A 24 1.30 -12.12 14.75
C ASN A 24 0.53 -11.97 13.43
N ALA A 25 1.28 -11.95 12.33
CA ALA A 25 0.75 -11.77 10.99
C ALA A 25 -0.17 -12.92 10.52
N HIS A 26 -0.22 -14.03 11.26
CA HIS A 26 -1.16 -15.13 11.04
C HIS A 26 -2.50 -14.95 11.76
N SER A 27 -2.68 -13.87 12.55
CA SER A 27 -3.95 -13.62 13.21
C SER A 27 -4.99 -13.11 12.20
N GLY A 28 -6.21 -13.67 12.25
CA GLY A 28 -7.32 -13.27 11.39
C GLY A 28 -7.58 -11.76 11.33
N PRO A 29 -7.55 -11.02 12.46
CA PRO A 29 -7.73 -9.56 12.45
C PRO A 29 -6.63 -8.81 11.69
N VAL A 30 -5.36 -9.23 11.81
CA VAL A 30 -4.25 -8.59 11.09
C VAL A 30 -4.38 -8.83 9.58
N GLN A 31 -4.67 -10.06 9.16
CA GLN A 31 -4.90 -10.37 7.75
C GLN A 31 -6.09 -9.61 7.17
N ARG A 32 -7.20 -9.53 7.92
CA ARG A 32 -8.38 -8.75 7.54
C ARG A 32 -8.03 -7.27 7.32
N ARG A 33 -7.28 -6.68 8.25
CA ARG A 33 -6.91 -5.26 8.17
C ARG A 33 -5.92 -4.97 7.05
N LEU A 34 -4.96 -5.86 6.84
CA LEU A 34 -4.03 -5.75 5.72
C LEU A 34 -4.74 -5.82 4.38
N ARG A 35 -5.69 -6.75 4.23
CA ARG A 35 -6.56 -6.85 3.06
C ARG A 35 -7.34 -5.55 2.84
N LYS A 36 -8.08 -5.08 3.85
CA LYS A 36 -8.82 -3.82 3.82
C LYS A 36 -7.92 -2.63 3.46
N MET A 37 -6.71 -2.57 4.01
CA MET A 37 -5.73 -1.53 3.70
C MET A 37 -5.28 -1.56 2.23
N SER A 38 -5.10 -2.75 1.65
CA SER A 38 -4.68 -2.89 0.24
C SER A 38 -5.82 -2.67 -0.77
N GLU A 39 -7.04 -3.10 -0.44
CA GLU A 39 -8.17 -3.17 -1.38
C GLU A 39 -9.16 -2.00 -1.25
N GLU A 40 -9.42 -1.54 -0.02
CA GLU A 40 -10.51 -0.58 0.26
C GLU A 40 -9.96 0.77 0.79
N PHE A 41 -8.92 0.73 1.62
CA PHE A 41 -8.40 1.86 2.38
C PHE A 41 -6.92 2.09 2.10
N GLN A 42 -6.58 2.30 0.82
CA GLN A 42 -5.19 2.56 0.42
C GLN A 42 -4.63 3.82 1.13
N PRO A 43 -3.38 3.79 1.63
CA PRO A 43 -2.80 4.80 2.53
C PRO A 43 -2.95 6.25 2.09
N SER A 44 -2.97 6.50 0.79
CA SER A 44 -3.13 7.85 0.24
C SER A 44 -3.68 7.72 -1.17
N SER A 45 -4.47 8.71 -1.61
CA SER A 45 -4.64 8.93 -3.05
C SER A 45 -3.32 9.50 -3.58
N PHE A 46 -2.40 8.63 -3.97
CA PHE A 46 -1.12 9.05 -4.54
C PHE A 46 -1.32 9.53 -5.97
N GLY A 47 -1.17 10.82 -6.19
CA GLY A 47 -0.96 11.37 -7.53
C GLY A 47 0.52 11.20 -7.90
N PHE A 48 0.86 10.14 -8.64
CA PHE A 48 2.20 9.97 -9.18
C PHE A 48 2.26 10.45 -10.62
N MET A 49 3.11 11.44 -10.88
CA MET A 49 3.35 11.99 -12.20
C MET A 49 4.79 11.74 -12.62
N VAL A 50 4.96 11.27 -13.85
CA VAL A 50 6.25 11.03 -14.48
C VAL A 50 6.37 11.95 -15.68
N GLN A 51 7.46 12.71 -15.75
CA GLN A 51 7.78 13.53 -16.92
C GLN A 51 9.23 13.33 -17.35
N ALA A 52 9.42 12.67 -18.47
CA ALA A 52 10.71 12.44 -19.09
C ALA A 52 11.05 13.56 -20.08
N ARG A 53 12.32 14.00 -20.04
CA ARG A 53 12.90 14.88 -21.05
C ARG A 53 14.13 14.21 -21.63
N LEU A 54 14.14 14.07 -22.95
CA LEU A 54 15.23 13.44 -23.67
C LEU A 54 16.41 14.42 -23.79
N LEU A 55 17.61 13.90 -23.54
CA LEU A 55 18.89 14.62 -23.62
C LEU A 55 19.86 13.79 -24.45
N CYS A 56 20.35 14.35 -25.55
CA CYS A 56 21.43 13.75 -26.33
C CYS A 56 22.77 14.31 -25.85
N VAL A 57 23.60 13.46 -25.26
CA VAL A 57 24.94 13.81 -24.77
C VAL A 57 25.96 13.05 -25.59
N GLY A 58 26.54 13.70 -26.61
CA GLY A 58 27.42 13.05 -27.57
C GLY A 58 26.69 11.94 -28.34
N MET A 59 27.21 10.71 -28.28
CA MET A 59 26.56 9.52 -28.86
C MET A 59 25.75 8.74 -27.83
N SER A 60 25.09 9.42 -26.90
CA SER A 60 24.29 8.75 -25.87
C SER A 60 22.97 9.48 -25.66
N VAL A 61 21.90 8.70 -25.60
CA VAL A 61 20.57 9.18 -25.23
C VAL A 61 20.40 8.96 -23.72
N VAL A 62 20.04 10.01 -23.00
CA VAL A 62 19.78 10.00 -21.56
C VAL A 62 18.46 10.71 -21.31
N TYR A 63 17.65 10.24 -20.38
CA TYR A 63 16.45 10.96 -19.96
C TYR A 63 16.68 11.64 -18.63
N ARG A 64 16.30 12.91 -18.53
CA ARG A 64 16.02 13.55 -17.24
C ARG A 64 14.56 13.31 -16.92
N VAL A 65 14.29 12.42 -15.98
CA VAL A 65 12.93 12.09 -15.53
C VAL A 65 12.61 12.88 -14.28
N SER A 66 11.55 13.66 -14.31
CA SER A 66 11.00 14.36 -13.15
C SER A 66 9.86 13.51 -12.60
N LEU A 67 9.96 13.14 -11.33
CA LEU A 67 8.96 12.37 -10.60
C LEU A 67 8.30 13.29 -9.60
N SER A 68 6.97 13.28 -9.55
CA SER A 68 6.21 14.05 -8.55
C SER A 68 5.19 13.14 -7.90
N LEU A 69 5.17 13.18 -6.58
CA LEU A 69 4.22 12.46 -5.77
C LEU A 69 3.42 13.47 -4.95
N ALA A 70 2.11 13.51 -5.17
CA ALA A 70 1.19 14.26 -4.35
C ALA A 70 0.41 13.30 -3.44
N THR A 71 0.41 13.57 -2.15
CA THR A 71 -0.46 12.91 -1.18
C THR A 71 -1.47 13.93 -0.68
N THR A 72 -2.74 13.71 -0.98
CA THR A 72 -3.84 14.51 -0.45
C THR A 72 -4.19 14.03 0.95
N SER A 73 -3.94 14.85 1.98
CA SER A 73 -4.58 14.71 3.28
C SER A 73 -5.74 15.69 3.36
N THR A 74 -6.91 15.25 3.83
CA THR A 74 -8.11 16.10 3.95
C THR A 74 -8.20 16.86 5.28
N CYS A 75 -7.15 16.88 6.11
CA CYS A 75 -7.21 17.52 7.42
C CYS A 75 -7.05 19.05 7.38
N ILE A 76 -7.83 19.75 8.21
CA ILE A 76 -7.67 21.17 8.54
C ILE A 76 -6.74 21.23 9.75
N SER A 77 -5.44 21.47 9.52
CA SER A 77 -4.50 21.76 10.61
C SER A 77 -4.39 23.26 10.81
N ARG A 78 -4.88 23.78 11.96
CA ARG A 78 -4.53 25.11 12.47
C ARG A 78 -3.25 24.95 13.28
N THR A 79 -2.10 25.22 12.68
CA THR A 79 -0.84 25.36 13.42
C THR A 79 -0.30 26.77 13.26
N THR A 80 -0.14 27.44 14.39
CA THR A 80 0.59 28.71 14.51
C THR A 80 2.09 28.45 14.51
N ASN A 81 2.80 29.24 13.71
CA ASN A 81 4.24 29.54 13.71
C ASN A 81 5.16 28.60 12.92
N GLY A 82 5.78 29.14 11.87
CA GLY A 82 7.04 28.65 11.30
C GLY A 82 7.09 28.66 9.77
N SER A 83 7.32 29.86 9.19
CA SER A 83 7.74 30.16 7.81
C SER A 83 7.90 28.98 6.82
N THR A 84 6.79 28.52 6.26
CA THR A 84 6.68 27.95 4.91
C THR A 84 5.55 28.69 4.21
N THR A 85 5.76 29.09 2.95
CA THR A 85 4.76 29.81 2.16
C THR A 85 3.61 28.85 1.80
N VAL A 86 2.63 28.76 2.70
CA VAL A 86 1.40 27.98 2.50
C VAL A 86 0.34 28.93 1.95
N SER A 87 -0.01 28.75 0.67
CA SER A 87 -1.18 29.39 0.07
C SER A 87 -2.43 28.79 0.73
N ALA A 88 -3.13 29.58 1.54
CA ALA A 88 -4.37 29.16 2.17
C ALA A 88 -5.52 29.14 1.14
N SER A 89 -5.93 27.95 0.71
CA SER A 89 -7.24 27.70 0.11
C SER A 89 -7.92 26.57 0.87
N ASN A 90 -9.18 26.76 1.24
CA ASN A 90 -10.01 25.77 1.93
C ASN A 90 -10.00 24.42 1.20
N GLY A 91 -9.40 23.39 1.82
CA GLY A 91 -9.52 21.99 1.40
C GLY A 91 -8.19 21.23 1.40
N GLY A 92 -7.92 20.50 2.48
CA GLY A 92 -6.85 19.49 2.58
C GLY A 92 -5.40 20.00 2.54
N HIS A 93 -4.53 19.45 3.39
CA HIS A 93 -3.09 19.61 3.25
C HIS A 93 -2.57 18.61 2.21
N THR A 94 -2.23 19.10 1.02
CA THR A 94 -1.52 18.31 0.00
C THR A 94 -0.02 18.41 0.24
N THR A 95 0.62 17.30 0.62
CA THR A 95 2.09 17.24 0.61
C THR A 95 2.55 16.75 -0.75
N GLN A 96 3.34 17.59 -1.43
CA GLN A 96 3.88 17.28 -2.75
C GLN A 96 5.40 17.13 -2.64
N SER A 97 5.92 15.97 -3.06
CA SER A 97 7.35 15.71 -3.18
C SER A 97 7.71 15.56 -4.66
N SER A 98 8.64 16.37 -5.15
CA SER A 98 9.11 16.31 -6.53
C SER A 98 10.63 16.19 -6.57
N TRP A 99 11.13 15.24 -7.34
CA TRP A 99 12.56 15.03 -7.54
C TRP A 99 12.85 14.65 -8.99
N ALA A 100 14.12 14.63 -9.38
CA ALA A 100 14.52 14.24 -10.71
C ALA A 100 15.60 13.16 -10.65
N ILE A 101 15.52 12.23 -11.59
CA ILE A 101 16.51 11.18 -11.81
C ILE A 101 17.06 11.26 -13.23
N ALA A 102 18.34 10.93 -13.37
CA ALA A 102 18.91 10.64 -14.68
C ALA A 102 18.67 9.17 -15.01
N MET A 103 18.21 8.89 -16.22
CA MET A 103 17.95 7.56 -16.74
C MET A 103 18.83 7.32 -17.97
N SER A 104 19.87 6.52 -17.79
CA SER A 104 20.73 6.04 -18.87
C SER A 104 20.31 4.64 -19.30
N GLN A 105 20.76 4.21 -20.49
CA GLN A 105 20.55 2.85 -20.97
C GLN A 105 21.06 1.81 -19.96
N ASN A 106 22.26 2.00 -19.42
CA ASN A 106 22.84 1.08 -18.45
C ASN A 106 22.00 1.00 -17.15
N LYS A 107 21.47 2.13 -16.67
CA LYS A 107 20.60 2.15 -15.48
C LYS A 107 19.31 1.38 -15.75
N PHE A 108 18.67 1.62 -16.89
CA PHE A 108 17.42 0.97 -17.27
C PHE A 108 17.60 -0.53 -17.52
N CYS A 109 18.54 -0.91 -18.39
CA CYS A 109 18.79 -2.30 -18.74
C CYS A 109 19.30 -3.10 -17.52
N GLY A 110 20.14 -2.50 -16.67
CA GLY A 110 20.60 -3.12 -15.44
C GLY A 110 19.45 -3.41 -14.47
N PHE A 111 18.59 -2.43 -14.22
CA PHE A 111 17.39 -2.61 -13.40
C PHE A 111 16.48 -3.70 -13.98
N TYR A 112 16.17 -3.60 -15.27
CA TYR A 112 15.27 -4.54 -15.92
C TYR A 112 15.84 -5.97 -15.87
N ALA A 113 17.12 -6.17 -16.18
CA ALA A 113 17.75 -7.49 -16.14
C ALA A 113 17.68 -8.13 -14.74
N HIS A 114 17.95 -7.35 -13.68
CA HIS A 114 17.90 -7.86 -12.30
C HIS A 114 16.48 -8.25 -11.89
N VAL A 115 15.49 -7.38 -12.11
CA VAL A 115 14.09 -7.69 -11.75
C VAL A 115 13.58 -8.85 -12.59
N ASN A 116 13.87 -8.85 -13.90
CA ASN A 116 13.45 -9.93 -14.80
C ASN A 116 14.04 -11.28 -14.40
N SER A 117 15.29 -11.32 -13.92
CA SER A 117 15.93 -12.53 -13.40
C SER A 117 15.22 -13.09 -12.16
N ILE A 118 14.67 -12.21 -11.31
CA ILE A 118 13.90 -12.64 -10.12
C ILE A 118 12.54 -13.17 -10.56
N LEU A 119 11.83 -12.43 -11.43
CA LEU A 119 10.52 -12.82 -11.94
C LEU A 119 10.54 -14.17 -12.68
N HIS A 120 11.62 -14.46 -13.40
CA HIS A 120 11.80 -15.72 -14.13
C HIS A 120 12.48 -16.82 -13.32
N HIS A 121 12.72 -16.61 -12.02
CA HIS A 121 13.29 -17.65 -11.18
C HIS A 121 12.31 -18.84 -11.08
N PRO A 122 12.76 -20.10 -11.21
CA PRO A 122 11.87 -21.26 -11.24
C PRO A 122 10.90 -21.34 -10.06
N THR A 123 11.35 -20.96 -8.87
CA THR A 123 10.54 -20.87 -7.66
C THR A 123 9.37 -19.87 -7.82
N VAL A 124 9.64 -18.69 -8.38
CA VAL A 124 8.64 -17.65 -8.59
C VAL A 124 7.60 -18.11 -9.62
N ILE A 125 8.05 -18.65 -10.75
CA ILE A 125 7.17 -19.16 -11.81
C ILE A 125 6.27 -20.30 -11.28
N GLN A 126 6.85 -21.25 -10.53
CA GLN A 126 6.10 -22.37 -9.98
C GLN A 126 4.98 -21.90 -9.04
N HIS A 127 5.23 -20.87 -8.23
CA HIS A 127 4.24 -20.31 -7.33
C HIS A 127 3.18 -19.42 -8.01
N LEU A 128 3.53 -18.79 -9.14
CA LEU A 128 2.58 -17.96 -9.90
C LEU A 128 1.71 -18.77 -10.87
N THR A 129 2.08 -20.02 -11.18
CA THR A 129 1.29 -20.90 -12.04
C THR A 129 0.11 -21.45 -11.24
N PRO A 130 -1.15 -21.22 -11.66
CA PRO A 130 -2.30 -21.79 -10.95
C PRO A 130 -2.23 -23.32 -11.02
N PRO A 131 -2.60 -24.05 -9.95
CA PRO A 131 -2.67 -25.51 -10.00
C PRO A 131 -3.64 -25.92 -11.10
N VAL A 132 -3.16 -26.75 -12.02
CA VAL A 132 -4.00 -27.41 -13.03
C VAL A 132 -4.85 -28.44 -12.30
N ASP A 133 -6.16 -28.29 -12.42
CA ASP A 133 -7.25 -29.09 -11.83
C ASP A 133 -7.53 -28.88 -10.34
N ILE A 134 -8.67 -28.25 -10.05
CA ILE A 134 -9.77 -28.77 -9.21
C ILE A 134 -11.04 -28.00 -9.61
N GLN A 135 -11.99 -28.68 -10.27
CA GLN A 135 -13.41 -28.30 -10.24
C GLN A 135 -13.84 -28.33 -8.77
N HIS A 136 -14.16 -27.20 -8.13
CA HIS A 136 -15.00 -27.20 -6.93
C HIS A 136 -15.92 -25.97 -6.92
N ASP A 137 -17.19 -26.30 -7.06
CA ASP A 137 -18.36 -25.58 -6.60
C ASP A 137 -18.33 -25.56 -5.06
N GLN A 138 -18.04 -24.39 -4.45
CA GLN A 138 -18.30 -23.99 -3.05
C GLN A 138 -17.60 -22.64 -2.78
N ASP A 139 -18.26 -21.76 -2.01
CA ASP A 139 -17.79 -20.43 -1.59
C ASP A 139 -16.26 -20.32 -1.43
N VAL A 140 -15.58 -19.85 -2.49
CA VAL A 140 -14.13 -19.70 -2.49
C VAL A 140 -13.80 -18.50 -1.62
N VAL A 141 -13.37 -18.75 -0.39
CA VAL A 141 -12.66 -17.75 0.42
C VAL A 141 -11.42 -17.34 -0.38
N VAL A 142 -11.49 -16.20 -1.06
CA VAL A 142 -10.37 -15.66 -1.82
C VAL A 142 -9.20 -15.46 -0.86
N GLU A 143 -8.19 -16.31 -1.01
CA GLU A 143 -6.94 -16.24 -0.26
C GLU A 143 -6.24 -14.92 -0.62
N TRP A 144 -5.93 -14.10 0.37
CA TRP A 144 -5.30 -12.81 0.13
C TRP A 144 -3.80 -13.00 -0.07
N LYS A 145 -3.35 -12.85 -1.31
CA LYS A 145 -1.98 -13.14 -1.75
C LYS A 145 -1.29 -11.92 -2.36
N PRO A 146 -0.97 -10.89 -1.55
CA PRO A 146 -0.46 -9.61 -2.05
C PRO A 146 0.87 -9.76 -2.81
N PHE A 147 1.71 -10.70 -2.39
CA PHE A 147 2.99 -11.00 -3.03
C PHE A 147 2.82 -11.59 -4.43
N GLU A 148 1.91 -12.56 -4.60
CA GLU A 148 1.62 -13.13 -5.92
C GLU A 148 1.01 -12.08 -6.86
N VAL A 149 0.09 -11.26 -6.36
CA VAL A 149 -0.52 -10.16 -7.13
C VAL A 149 0.55 -9.17 -7.59
N PHE A 150 1.43 -8.73 -6.70
CA PHE A 150 2.53 -7.82 -7.03
C PHE A 150 3.45 -8.37 -8.13
N LEU A 151 3.86 -9.64 -7.99
CA LEU A 151 4.75 -10.29 -8.95
C LEU A 151 4.07 -10.50 -10.32
N ARG A 152 2.76 -10.79 -10.33
CA ARG A 152 1.97 -10.90 -11.57
C ARG A 152 1.88 -9.56 -12.29
N ILE A 153 1.53 -8.49 -11.57
CA ILE A 153 1.49 -7.13 -12.13
C ILE A 153 2.85 -6.77 -12.73
N LEU A 154 3.95 -7.00 -12.01
CA LEU A 154 5.29 -6.71 -12.53
C LEU A 154 5.67 -7.55 -13.74
N THR A 155 5.29 -8.82 -13.77
CA THR A 155 5.52 -9.70 -14.93
C THR A 155 4.83 -9.14 -16.17
N GLU A 156 3.56 -8.72 -16.04
CA GLU A 156 2.81 -8.09 -17.15
C GLU A 156 3.43 -6.77 -17.59
N VAL A 157 3.87 -5.93 -16.63
CA VAL A 157 4.55 -4.66 -16.93
C VAL A 157 5.83 -4.92 -17.72
N PHE A 158 6.67 -5.85 -17.27
CA PHE A 158 7.94 -6.14 -17.96
C PHE A 158 7.69 -6.68 -19.37
N GLN A 159 6.74 -7.61 -19.54
CA GLN A 159 6.34 -8.10 -20.85
C GLN A 159 5.83 -6.98 -21.77
N ARG A 160 5.01 -6.06 -21.26
CA ARG A 160 4.47 -4.92 -22.03
C ARG A 160 5.55 -4.00 -22.58
N TYR A 161 6.65 -3.82 -21.84
CA TYR A 161 7.72 -2.89 -22.19
C TYR A 161 9.05 -3.58 -22.58
N GLU A 162 9.01 -4.84 -23.02
CA GLU A 162 10.20 -5.63 -23.35
C GLU A 162 11.11 -4.94 -24.38
N HIS A 163 10.52 -4.39 -25.45
CA HIS A 163 11.25 -3.73 -26.53
C HIS A 163 11.81 -2.35 -26.15
N LEU A 164 11.38 -1.78 -25.01
CA LEU A 164 11.76 -0.44 -24.59
C LEU A 164 13.28 -0.32 -24.34
N GLN A 165 13.92 -1.39 -23.88
CA GLN A 165 15.37 -1.45 -23.63
C GLN A 165 16.22 -1.09 -24.87
N HIS A 166 15.75 -1.50 -26.04
CA HIS A 166 16.44 -1.30 -27.31
C HIS A 166 15.99 -0.01 -28.01
N ALA A 167 14.69 0.32 -27.91
CA ALA A 167 14.12 1.46 -28.60
C ALA A 167 14.46 2.80 -27.92
N ALA A 168 14.34 2.89 -26.59
CA ALA A 168 14.38 4.17 -25.88
C ALA A 168 15.72 4.88 -25.90
N PHE A 169 16.81 4.17 -26.11
CA PHE A 169 18.16 4.72 -26.04
C PHE A 169 18.89 4.69 -27.39
N SER A 170 18.16 4.44 -28.48
CA SER A 170 18.73 4.42 -29.83
C SER A 170 19.11 5.81 -30.32
N ILE A 171 20.35 5.96 -30.82
CA ILE A 171 20.95 7.23 -31.24
C ILE A 171 20.46 7.66 -32.64
N GLN A 172 20.00 6.71 -33.46
CA GLN A 172 19.61 6.93 -34.86
C GLN A 172 18.09 6.92 -35.08
N ALA A 173 17.30 7.04 -34.00
CA ALA A 173 15.85 7.05 -34.09
C ALA A 173 15.32 8.40 -34.64
N ASP A 174 14.23 8.35 -35.42
CA ASP A 174 13.51 9.55 -35.83
C ASP A 174 12.75 10.17 -34.64
N ALA A 175 12.30 11.42 -34.81
CA ALA A 175 11.62 12.17 -33.75
C ALA A 175 10.33 11.50 -33.24
N ASN A 176 9.58 10.80 -34.09
CA ASN A 176 8.36 10.10 -33.68
C ASN A 176 8.69 8.89 -32.82
N THR A 177 9.70 8.10 -33.24
CA THR A 177 10.20 6.95 -32.48
C THR A 177 10.73 7.40 -31.12
N MET A 178 11.51 8.47 -31.07
CA MET A 178 12.02 9.04 -29.81
C MET A 178 10.90 9.52 -28.88
N ASN A 179 9.86 10.18 -29.42
CA ASN A 179 8.72 10.62 -28.63
C ASN A 179 7.87 9.43 -28.14
N SER A 180 7.68 8.41 -28.97
CA SER A 180 6.99 7.17 -28.60
C SER A 180 7.72 6.46 -27.45
N SER A 181 9.05 6.30 -27.57
CA SER A 181 9.85 5.70 -26.50
C SER A 181 9.86 6.52 -25.21
N LYS A 182 9.83 7.85 -25.31
CA LYS A 182 9.66 8.73 -24.14
C LYS A 182 8.34 8.43 -23.42
N VAL A 183 7.22 8.38 -24.14
CA VAL A 183 5.89 8.10 -23.57
C VAL A 183 5.85 6.69 -22.96
N GLN A 184 6.44 5.69 -23.63
CA GLN A 184 6.55 4.34 -23.09
C GLN A 184 7.41 4.27 -21.83
N LEU A 185 8.49 5.05 -21.74
CA LEU A 185 9.30 5.15 -20.52
C LEU A 185 8.52 5.80 -19.38
N GLU A 186 7.75 6.85 -19.65
CA GLU A 186 6.86 7.47 -18.66
C GLU A 186 5.81 6.46 -18.16
N GLY A 187 5.18 5.71 -19.08
CA GLY A 187 4.22 4.64 -18.77
C GLY A 187 4.83 3.51 -17.94
N PHE A 188 6.02 3.02 -18.31
CA PHE A 188 6.73 1.98 -17.55
C PHE A 188 6.97 2.40 -16.10
N LEU A 189 7.47 3.61 -15.89
CA LEU A 189 7.76 4.12 -14.54
C LEU A 189 6.48 4.31 -13.71
N PHE A 190 5.40 4.76 -14.35
CA PHE A 190 4.10 4.87 -13.73
C PHE A 190 3.54 3.49 -13.32
N ASP A 191 3.58 2.52 -14.23
CA ASP A 191 3.10 1.15 -13.96
C ASP A 191 3.93 0.46 -12.87
N CYS A 192 5.25 0.68 -12.83
CA CYS A 192 6.11 0.25 -11.73
C CYS A 192 5.67 0.86 -10.39
N TRP A 193 5.35 2.16 -10.35
CA TRP A 193 4.85 2.78 -9.13
C TRP A 193 3.49 2.22 -8.69
N ARG A 194 2.57 1.97 -9.64
CA ARG A 194 1.28 1.33 -9.35
C ARG A 194 1.46 -0.06 -8.73
N ALA A 195 2.43 -0.85 -9.21
CA ALA A 195 2.76 -2.13 -8.58
C ALA A 195 3.27 -1.94 -7.14
N LEU A 196 4.15 -0.96 -6.90
CA LEU A 196 4.66 -0.67 -5.55
C LEU A 196 3.56 -0.30 -4.56
N GLU A 197 2.60 0.53 -4.97
CA GLU A 197 1.50 0.97 -4.10
C GLU A 197 0.68 -0.19 -3.53
N VAL A 198 0.52 -1.28 -4.30
CA VAL A 198 -0.18 -2.49 -3.85
C VAL A 198 0.57 -3.20 -2.73
N ILE A 199 1.90 -3.22 -2.77
CA ILE A 199 2.72 -4.04 -1.88
C ILE A 199 3.33 -3.30 -0.70
N VAL A 200 3.54 -1.99 -0.82
CA VAL A 200 4.13 -1.17 0.25
C VAL A 200 3.44 -1.37 1.60
N PRO A 201 2.09 -1.40 1.72
CA PRO A 201 1.44 -1.63 3.00
C PRO A 201 1.71 -3.01 3.60
N ALA A 202 1.90 -4.04 2.76
CA ALA A 202 2.23 -5.39 3.20
C ALA A 202 3.71 -5.52 3.63
N LEU A 203 4.63 -4.83 2.93
CA LEU A 203 6.05 -4.81 3.27
C LEU A 203 6.35 -4.17 4.63
N VAL A 204 5.51 -3.24 5.08
CA VAL A 204 5.69 -2.57 6.39
C VAL A 204 5.51 -3.55 7.54
N VAL A 205 4.74 -4.61 7.34
CA VAL A 205 4.45 -5.61 8.37
C VAL A 205 5.63 -6.55 8.58
N GLU A 206 6.72 -6.40 7.82
CA GLU A 206 7.60 -7.52 7.60
C GLU A 206 9.09 -7.23 7.60
N PRO A 207 9.78 -7.89 8.55
CA PRO A 207 10.97 -8.65 8.19
C PRO A 207 10.76 -10.18 8.30
N TYR A 208 9.58 -10.68 8.70
CA TYR A 208 9.34 -12.11 9.03
C TYR A 208 7.93 -12.68 8.73
N LEU A 209 7.23 -12.34 7.65
CA LEU A 209 6.18 -13.24 7.18
C LEU A 209 6.97 -14.41 6.59
N PRO A 210 6.65 -15.65 6.98
CA PRO A 210 7.18 -16.84 6.32
C PRO A 210 6.49 -17.01 4.96
N ALA A 211 6.35 -15.95 4.18
CA ALA A 211 5.85 -16.03 2.83
C ALA A 211 6.94 -16.63 1.94
N LEU A 212 6.60 -17.70 1.23
CA LEU A 212 7.49 -18.40 0.30
C LEU A 212 8.19 -17.49 -0.73
N LEU A 213 7.66 -16.28 -0.95
CA LEU A 213 8.16 -15.29 -1.91
C LEU A 213 8.60 -13.96 -1.27
N GLY A 214 8.61 -13.84 0.06
CA GLY A 214 8.87 -12.57 0.76
C GLY A 214 10.25 -12.00 0.44
N ARG A 215 11.27 -12.87 0.29
CA ARG A 215 12.64 -12.47 -0.06
C ARG A 215 12.71 -11.86 -1.46
N GLU A 216 12.08 -12.50 -2.43
CA GLU A 216 12.07 -12.07 -3.83
C GLU A 216 11.35 -10.74 -3.99
N VAL A 217 10.19 -10.60 -3.34
CA VAL A 217 9.43 -9.35 -3.31
C VAL A 217 10.25 -8.23 -2.65
N LEU A 218 10.90 -8.50 -1.51
CA LEU A 218 11.73 -7.50 -0.84
C LEU A 218 12.92 -7.07 -1.70
N CYS A 219 13.58 -8.01 -2.38
CA CYS A 219 14.65 -7.71 -3.32
C CYS A 219 14.16 -6.79 -4.46
N ILE A 220 13.02 -7.11 -5.07
CA ILE A 220 12.43 -6.30 -6.13
C ILE A 220 12.06 -4.91 -5.61
N TYR A 221 11.44 -4.82 -4.44
CA TYR A 221 11.11 -3.56 -3.80
C TYR A 221 12.34 -2.66 -3.60
N LEU A 222 13.44 -3.20 -3.09
CA LEU A 222 14.69 -2.46 -2.91
C LEU A 222 15.27 -1.99 -4.25
N LEU A 223 15.27 -2.85 -5.27
CA LEU A 223 15.69 -2.49 -6.63
C LEU A 223 14.84 -1.33 -7.19
N MET A 224 13.52 -1.37 -7.01
CA MET A 224 12.61 -0.34 -7.48
C MET A 224 12.78 0.98 -6.72
N ARG A 225 12.95 0.91 -5.38
CA ARG A 225 13.24 2.06 -4.53
C ARG A 225 14.49 2.79 -5.01
N ASP A 226 15.57 2.05 -5.24
CA ASP A 226 16.85 2.62 -5.68
C ASP A 226 16.76 3.15 -7.12
N PHE A 227 16.08 2.41 -7.99
CA PHE A 227 15.88 2.79 -9.39
C PHE A 227 15.09 4.09 -9.56
N LEU A 228 13.98 4.23 -8.82
CA LEU A 228 13.14 5.45 -8.79
C LEU A 228 13.73 6.54 -7.88
N SER A 229 14.69 6.20 -7.03
CA SER A 229 15.27 7.09 -6.03
C SER A 229 14.20 7.72 -5.12
N LEU A 230 13.30 6.87 -4.60
CA LEU A 230 12.16 7.30 -3.80
C LEU A 230 12.62 8.04 -2.52
N PRO A 231 12.05 9.23 -2.20
CA PRO A 231 12.33 9.91 -0.94
C PRO A 231 11.87 9.10 0.28
N GLU A 232 12.65 9.13 1.36
CA GLU A 232 12.35 8.42 2.62
C GLU A 232 10.99 8.85 3.20
N SER A 233 10.64 10.13 3.09
CA SER A 233 9.36 10.68 3.59
C SER A 233 8.12 9.99 3.02
N VAL A 234 8.19 9.52 1.78
CA VAL A 234 7.09 8.80 1.10
C VAL A 234 6.91 7.42 1.69
N LEU A 235 8.01 6.76 2.00
CA LEU A 235 8.01 5.43 2.61
C LEU A 235 7.54 5.53 4.07
N ASP A 236 8.04 6.53 4.81
CA ASP A 236 7.68 6.78 6.20
C ASP A 236 6.20 7.07 6.39
N ALA A 237 5.57 7.83 5.49
CA ALA A 237 4.13 8.11 5.54
C ALA A 237 3.29 6.82 5.40
N ASN A 238 3.66 5.96 4.44
CA ASN A 238 3.02 4.66 4.27
C ASN A 238 3.25 3.73 5.45
N CYS A 239 4.47 3.73 6.01
CA CYS A 239 4.80 2.96 7.20
C CYS A 239 3.95 3.41 8.40
N THR A 240 3.86 4.72 8.63
CA THR A 240 3.11 5.29 9.75
C THR A 240 1.63 4.91 9.68
N TYR A 241 1.03 4.98 8.48
CA TYR A 241 -0.36 4.56 8.28
C TYR A 241 -0.55 3.06 8.54
N ALA A 242 0.28 2.21 7.95
CA ALA A 242 0.19 0.77 8.17
C ALA A 242 0.37 0.40 9.65
N ASN A 243 1.34 1.01 10.34
CA ASN A 243 1.54 0.83 11.78
C ASN A 243 0.30 1.26 12.57
N ALA A 244 -0.32 2.38 12.19
CA ALA A 244 -1.53 2.87 12.85
C ALA A 244 -2.69 1.86 12.71
N ILE A 245 -2.90 1.32 11.51
CA ILE A 245 -3.91 0.28 11.26
C ILE A 245 -3.62 -1.00 12.05
N LEU A 246 -2.36 -1.42 12.09
CA LEU A 246 -1.96 -2.66 12.77
C LEU A 246 -1.99 -2.55 14.29
N SER A 247 -1.91 -1.33 14.82
CA SER A 247 -2.06 -1.03 16.26
C SER A 247 -3.50 -1.10 16.78
N LEU A 248 -4.49 -1.29 15.89
CA LEU A 248 -5.89 -1.46 16.27
C LEU A 248 -6.08 -2.80 17.01
N GLU A 249 -6.97 -2.85 17.99
CA GLU A 249 -7.33 -4.08 18.70
C GLU A 249 -8.83 -4.35 18.56
N ASP A 250 -9.22 -5.60 18.23
CA ASP A 250 -10.64 -5.97 18.13
C ASP A 250 -11.27 -5.96 19.52
N VAL A 251 -12.45 -5.36 19.65
CA VAL A 251 -13.26 -5.40 20.88
C VAL A 251 -14.17 -6.62 20.78
N LYS A 252 -13.85 -7.68 21.54
CA LYS A 252 -14.55 -8.97 21.45
C LYS A 252 -15.84 -9.01 22.27
N ASP A 253 -15.84 -8.37 23.44
CA ASP A 253 -17.01 -8.32 24.32
C ASP A 253 -17.14 -6.90 24.87
N PHE A 254 -18.20 -6.20 24.51
CA PHE A 254 -18.59 -5.00 25.25
C PHE A 254 -19.15 -5.47 26.59
N LEU A 255 -18.45 -5.18 27.69
CA LEU A 255 -19.03 -5.32 29.03
C LEU A 255 -20.41 -4.60 29.06
N PRO A 256 -21.39 -5.05 29.87
CA PRO A 256 -22.76 -4.51 29.87
C PRO A 256 -22.87 -2.98 30.06
N THR A 257 -21.80 -2.32 30.51
CA THR A 257 -21.67 -0.86 30.66
C THR A 257 -21.35 -0.11 29.37
N HIS A 258 -21.10 -0.79 28.25
CA HIS A 258 -20.69 -0.17 26.98
C HIS A 258 -21.78 -0.20 25.89
N SER A 259 -23.00 -0.63 26.23
CA SER A 259 -24.17 -0.68 25.34
C SER A 259 -24.65 0.68 24.80
N GLU A 260 -24.06 1.78 25.27
CA GLU A 260 -24.40 3.15 24.88
C GLU A 260 -23.33 3.85 24.02
N HIS A 261 -22.20 3.20 23.70
CA HIS A 261 -21.15 3.86 22.91
C HIS A 261 -21.49 3.90 21.43
N SER A 262 -21.63 5.11 20.90
CA SER A 262 -21.68 5.38 19.47
C SER A 262 -20.28 5.67 18.93
N CYS A 263 -20.05 5.28 17.68
CA CYS A 263 -18.86 5.64 16.95
C CYS A 263 -18.85 7.15 16.72
N SER A 264 -17.87 7.88 17.25
CA SER A 264 -17.87 9.36 17.14
C SER A 264 -17.64 9.88 15.70
N ILE A 265 -17.36 8.99 14.74
CA ILE A 265 -17.12 9.32 13.33
C ILE A 265 -18.43 9.30 12.53
N CYS A 266 -19.23 8.24 12.67
CA CYS A 266 -20.51 8.09 11.96
C CYS A 266 -21.75 8.33 12.84
N LEU A 267 -21.56 8.47 14.15
CA LEU A 267 -22.60 8.63 15.17
C LEU A 267 -23.55 7.43 15.31
N GLU A 268 -23.21 6.28 14.74
CA GLU A 268 -23.99 5.04 14.85
C GLU A 268 -23.51 4.18 16.03
N PRO A 269 -24.39 3.34 16.63
CA PRO A 269 -24.02 2.44 17.73
C PRO A 269 -22.89 1.45 17.38
N LEU A 270 -22.00 1.20 18.33
CA LEU A 270 -20.97 0.16 18.25
C LEU A 270 -21.58 -1.17 18.73
N VAL A 271 -22.11 -1.97 17.80
CA VAL A 271 -22.85 -3.22 18.12
C VAL A 271 -21.90 -4.30 18.67
N SER A 272 -22.23 -4.89 19.83
CA SER A 272 -21.74 -6.20 20.29
C SER A 272 -22.49 -7.30 19.52
N SER A 273 -21.76 -8.30 19.02
CA SER A 273 -22.31 -9.44 18.27
C SER A 273 -23.10 -10.44 19.13
N GLU A 274 -23.83 -9.98 20.15
CA GLU A 274 -24.70 -10.81 20.98
C GLU A 274 -26.11 -10.23 21.06
N MET A 275 -26.83 -10.29 19.94
CA MET A 275 -28.30 -10.30 19.96
C MET A 275 -28.87 -11.02 18.73
N LYS A 276 -28.22 -12.13 18.32
CA LYS A 276 -28.80 -13.04 17.30
C LYS A 276 -29.47 -14.28 17.90
N GLY A 277 -29.78 -14.25 19.19
CA GLY A 277 -30.36 -15.39 19.90
C GLY A 277 -31.19 -14.97 21.11
N ILE A 278 -32.30 -14.27 20.88
CA ILE A 278 -33.46 -14.42 21.75
C ILE A 278 -34.63 -14.77 20.84
N GLU A 279 -34.91 -16.07 20.76
CA GLU A 279 -36.19 -16.59 20.30
C GLU A 279 -37.27 -16.03 21.23
N LEU A 280 -38.21 -15.27 20.68
CA LEU A 280 -39.51 -15.01 21.32
C LEU A 280 -40.60 -15.66 20.46
N PRO A 281 -41.67 -16.17 21.11
CA PRO A 281 -42.44 -17.28 20.58
C PRO A 281 -43.43 -16.84 19.50
N GLU A 282 -43.70 -17.81 18.63
CA GLU A 282 -44.67 -17.80 17.54
C GLU A 282 -45.97 -17.05 17.89
N SER A 283 -46.30 -16.05 17.08
CA SER A 283 -47.69 -15.62 16.89
C SER A 283 -47.88 -15.21 15.43
N ASP A 284 -48.69 -16.00 14.74
CA ASP A 284 -49.13 -15.83 13.36
C ASP A 284 -49.70 -14.43 13.08
N GLN A 285 -49.25 -13.79 12.00
CA GLN A 285 -50.08 -13.39 10.86
C GLN A 285 -49.35 -12.40 9.92
N ASP A 286 -49.31 -12.80 8.64
CA ASP A 286 -49.33 -11.99 7.42
C ASP A 286 -48.96 -10.51 7.51
N SER A 287 -47.82 -10.15 6.93
CA SER A 287 -47.71 -9.06 5.94
C SER A 287 -46.34 -9.05 5.29
N ASN A 288 -46.36 -9.00 3.96
CA ASN A 288 -45.27 -8.96 3.01
C ASN A 288 -44.24 -7.83 3.27
N SER A 289 -43.28 -8.06 4.17
CA SER A 289 -42.09 -7.22 4.28
C SER A 289 -40.90 -7.95 3.67
N GLU A 290 -40.42 -7.45 2.54
CA GLU A 290 -39.13 -7.80 1.96
C GLU A 290 -38.07 -7.65 3.07
N VAL A 291 -37.65 -8.77 3.65
CA VAL A 291 -36.45 -8.82 4.48
C VAL A 291 -35.31 -8.56 3.52
N ALA A 292 -34.96 -7.29 3.36
CA ALA A 292 -33.72 -6.89 2.75
C ALA A 292 -32.61 -7.60 3.52
N VAL A 293 -32.09 -8.68 2.92
CA VAL A 293 -30.80 -9.25 3.28
C VAL A 293 -29.78 -8.16 2.97
N LEU A 294 -29.63 -7.22 3.89
CA LEU A 294 -28.54 -6.26 3.85
C LEU A 294 -27.25 -7.09 3.92
N PRO A 295 -26.30 -6.88 2.99
CA PRO A 295 -25.04 -7.61 3.00
C PRO A 295 -24.43 -7.43 4.38
N ALA A 296 -23.97 -8.52 4.99
CA ALA A 296 -23.36 -8.52 6.32
C ALA A 296 -22.28 -7.44 6.40
N ASN A 297 -22.67 -6.26 6.91
CA ASN A 297 -21.77 -5.13 7.03
C ASN A 297 -20.83 -5.49 8.18
N ASN A 298 -19.61 -5.86 7.83
CA ASN A 298 -18.60 -6.44 8.68
C ASN A 298 -17.99 -5.33 9.58
N ASN A 299 -18.85 -4.69 10.37
CA ASN A 299 -18.57 -3.55 11.22
C ASN A 299 -17.96 -4.05 12.54
N PHE A 300 -16.74 -4.59 12.46
CA PHE A 300 -15.95 -4.89 13.65
C PHE A 300 -15.74 -3.60 14.44
N SER A 301 -15.93 -3.66 15.76
CA SER A 301 -15.54 -2.58 16.66
C SER A 301 -14.07 -2.78 17.05
N VAL A 302 -13.29 -1.72 16.92
CA VAL A 302 -11.86 -1.72 17.23
C VAL A 302 -11.52 -0.58 18.16
N LYS A 303 -10.56 -0.81 19.06
CA LYS A 303 -10.01 0.21 19.94
C LYS A 303 -8.62 0.64 19.48
N LEU A 304 -8.34 1.94 19.62
CA LEU A 304 -7.00 2.51 19.45
C LEU A 304 -6.11 2.22 20.69
N PRO A 305 -4.79 2.43 20.61
CA PRO A 305 -3.89 2.37 21.79
C PRO A 305 -4.28 3.32 22.92
N CYS A 306 -5.02 4.40 22.61
CA CYS A 306 -5.58 5.34 23.59
C CYS A 306 -6.93 4.90 24.18
N ALA A 307 -7.39 3.67 23.90
CA ALA A 307 -8.62 3.03 24.35
C ALA A 307 -9.96 3.56 23.78
N HIS A 308 -9.97 4.60 22.94
CA HIS A 308 -11.19 5.00 22.21
C HIS A 308 -11.60 3.95 21.17
N VAL A 309 -12.92 3.74 20.99
CA VAL A 309 -13.50 2.66 20.19
C VAL A 309 -14.27 3.23 18.98
N TYR A 310 -14.11 2.59 17.82
CA TYR A 310 -14.75 2.96 16.56
C TYR A 310 -15.11 1.72 15.76
N HIS A 311 -15.97 1.87 14.74
CA HIS A 311 -16.04 0.85 13.68
C HIS A 311 -14.71 0.83 12.92
N GLU A 312 -14.22 -0.36 12.60
CA GLU A 312 -12.96 -0.60 11.90
C GLU A 312 -12.86 0.24 10.62
N ASN A 313 -13.92 0.24 9.81
CA ASN A 313 -13.97 1.00 8.55
C ASN A 313 -13.93 2.52 8.79
N CYS A 314 -14.62 3.01 9.82
CA CYS A 314 -14.65 4.44 10.15
C CYS A 314 -13.27 4.92 10.56
N ILE A 315 -12.61 4.20 11.48
CA ILE A 315 -11.28 4.61 11.94
C ILE A 315 -10.21 4.39 10.87
N MET A 316 -10.31 3.33 10.06
CA MET A 316 -9.41 3.15 8.90
C MET A 316 -9.51 4.32 7.94
N SER A 317 -10.72 4.74 7.57
CA SER A 317 -10.95 5.89 6.70
C SER A 317 -10.36 7.19 7.27
N TRP A 318 -10.49 7.39 8.58
CA TRP A 318 -9.88 8.53 9.28
C TRP A 318 -8.35 8.46 9.25
N LEU A 319 -7.79 7.29 9.55
CA LEU A 319 -6.34 7.08 9.67
C LEU A 319 -5.59 7.26 8.35
N ARG A 320 -6.27 7.09 7.20
CA ARG A 320 -5.71 7.40 5.86
C ARG A 320 -5.20 8.83 5.75
N HIS A 321 -5.81 9.75 6.49
CA HIS A 321 -5.53 11.18 6.38
C HIS A 321 -4.94 11.76 7.67
N ASN A 322 -5.06 11.05 8.80
CA ASN A 322 -4.67 11.51 10.11
C ASN A 322 -3.96 10.40 10.88
N THR A 323 -2.81 10.69 11.47
CA THR A 323 -2.10 9.72 12.32
C THR A 323 -2.45 9.89 13.79
N SER A 324 -3.68 10.32 14.10
CA SER A 324 -4.10 10.63 15.47
C SER A 324 -5.55 10.23 15.75
N CYS A 325 -5.86 10.00 17.02
CA CYS A 325 -7.22 9.70 17.48
C CYS A 325 -8.17 10.89 17.22
N PRO A 326 -9.39 10.65 16.67
CA PRO A 326 -10.40 11.69 16.48
C PRO A 326 -10.78 12.45 17.77
N GLU A 327 -10.80 11.75 18.91
CA GLU A 327 -11.27 12.29 20.19
C GLU A 327 -10.14 12.97 20.97
N CYS A 328 -9.07 12.23 21.29
CA CYS A 328 -8.00 12.74 22.16
C CYS A 328 -6.77 13.27 21.41
N ARG A 329 -6.71 13.12 20.08
CA ARG A 329 -5.58 13.51 19.23
C ARG A 329 -4.25 12.83 19.58
N ALA A 330 -4.27 11.79 20.41
CA ALA A 330 -3.08 10.98 20.67
C ALA A 330 -2.58 10.38 19.34
N PRO A 331 -1.25 10.38 19.09
CA PRO A 331 -0.69 9.81 17.87
C PRO A 331 -0.92 8.29 17.84
N VAL A 332 -1.18 7.77 16.65
CA VAL A 332 -1.46 6.36 16.37
C VAL A 332 -0.38 5.88 15.39
N GLY A 333 0.29 4.76 15.71
CA GLY A 333 1.36 4.20 14.86
C GLY A 333 2.75 4.82 15.03
N ALA A 334 2.88 5.96 15.75
CA ALA A 334 4.16 6.49 16.19
C ALA A 334 4.51 5.90 17.56
N SER A 335 5.30 4.84 17.60
CA SER A 335 6.00 4.48 18.83
C SER A 335 7.08 5.53 19.11
N LEU A 336 7.15 5.99 20.36
CA LEU A 336 8.20 6.87 20.92
C LEU A 336 9.62 6.40 20.56
#